data_AF-A0AAP5YEH1-F1
#
_entry.id   AF-A0AAP5YEH1-F1
#
_cell.length_a   1.000
_cell.length_b   1.000
_cell.length_c   1.000
_cell.angle_alpha   90.00
_cell.angle_beta   90.00
_cell.angle_gamma   90.00
#
_symmetry.space_group_name_H-M   'P 1'
#
loop_
_entity.id
_entity.type
_entity.pdbx_description
1 polymer ?
#
loop_
_entity_poly.entity_id
_entity_poly.type
_entity_poly.pdbx_seq_one_letter_code
_entity_poly.pdbx_strand_id
1 'polypeptide(L)'
;VDIAGLVAGASRGEGLGNKFLANIRETDAIGHVVRCFENENIVHVAGKVSPIEDIEVINLELAMADLDSCERAIQRNAKKAKGGDKDAKFELTVLEKLLPVLTEGGSARTVELSKEELAAVGYLNFLTLKPTMYIANVNEDGFEDNPYLDAVREFAARENNVVVPVCAAIESEMAELEDDEPEDILADLRIEQPGLNRVMRNGY
;
A
#
# COMPACT_ATOMS: atom_id res chain seq x y z
N VAL A 1 0.04 -10.82 -6.83
CA VAL A 1 0.69 -10.26 -8.03
C VAL A 1 1.95 -9.55 -7.56
N ASP A 2 3.12 -9.86 -8.12
CA ASP A 2 4.35 -9.13 -7.80
C ASP A 2 4.44 -7.88 -8.67
N ILE A 3 4.78 -6.75 -8.06
CA ILE A 3 4.83 -5.45 -8.74
C ILE A 3 6.15 -4.77 -8.38
N ALA A 4 7.01 -4.59 -9.38
CA ALA A 4 8.36 -4.04 -9.21
C ALA A 4 8.35 -2.60 -8.65
N GLY A 5 9.24 -2.31 -7.70
CA GLY A 5 9.23 -1.10 -6.86
C GLY A 5 8.89 0.22 -7.58
N LEU A 6 7.90 0.91 -7.03
CA LEU A 6 7.50 2.24 -7.47
C LEU A 6 8.54 3.28 -7.02
N VAL A 7 8.89 4.20 -7.91
CA VAL A 7 9.72 5.36 -7.59
C VAL A 7 8.92 6.64 -7.75
N ALA A 8 9.38 7.70 -7.09
CA ALA A 8 8.79 9.03 -7.22
C ALA A 8 8.63 9.45 -8.70
N GLY A 9 7.49 10.05 -9.03
CA GLY A 9 7.12 10.50 -10.36
C GLY A 9 6.26 9.53 -11.18
N ALA A 10 5.85 8.39 -10.62
CA ALA A 10 5.05 7.38 -11.33
C ALA A 10 3.67 7.88 -11.82
N SER A 11 3.05 8.78 -11.06
CA SER A 11 1.75 9.40 -11.35
C SER A 11 1.81 10.42 -12.49
N ARG A 12 2.99 10.93 -12.85
CA ARG A 12 3.17 11.96 -13.90
C ARG A 12 3.05 11.42 -15.34
N GLY A 13 2.79 10.12 -15.51
CA GLY A 13 2.41 9.55 -16.81
C GLY A 13 3.56 9.27 -17.78
N GLU A 14 4.82 9.51 -17.38
CA GLU A 14 6.00 9.19 -18.19
C GLU A 14 6.61 7.85 -17.73
N GLY A 15 6.63 6.85 -18.63
CA GLY A 15 7.40 5.61 -18.44
C GLY A 15 6.69 4.45 -17.72
N LEU A 16 7.47 3.63 -16.98
CA LEU A 16 7.00 2.38 -16.36
C LEU A 16 6.00 2.59 -15.21
N GLY A 17 5.98 3.75 -14.56
CA GLY A 17 5.14 4.03 -13.39
C GLY A 17 3.64 3.92 -13.66
N ASN A 18 3.17 4.33 -14.84
CA ASN A 18 1.75 4.20 -15.19
C ASN A 18 1.33 2.73 -15.41
N LYS A 19 2.23 1.87 -15.91
CA LYS A 19 1.98 0.43 -16.01
C LYS A 19 1.89 -0.22 -14.62
N PHE A 20 2.69 0.25 -13.67
CA PHE A 20 2.64 -0.22 -12.28
C PHE A 20 1.31 0.12 -11.61
N LEU A 21 0.85 1.37 -11.74
CA LEU A 21 -0.44 1.82 -11.20
C LEU A 21 -1.61 1.06 -11.85
N ALA A 22 -1.52 0.72 -13.13
CA ALA A 22 -2.52 -0.12 -13.81
C ALA A 22 -2.57 -1.54 -13.19
N ASN A 23 -1.42 -2.16 -12.94
CA ASN A 23 -1.36 -3.48 -12.30
C ASN A 23 -1.94 -3.46 -10.88
N ILE A 24 -1.66 -2.43 -10.07
CA ILE A 24 -2.28 -2.28 -8.74
C ILE A 24 -3.80 -2.13 -8.87
N ARG A 25 -4.28 -1.42 -9.91
CA ARG A 25 -5.71 -1.19 -10.08
C ARG A 25 -6.50 -2.51 -10.24
N GLU A 26 -5.85 -3.55 -10.76
CA GLU A 26 -6.39 -4.90 -10.95
C GLU A 26 -6.32 -5.80 -9.70
N THR A 27 -5.72 -5.35 -8.59
CA THR A 27 -5.69 -6.11 -7.32
C THR A 27 -6.76 -5.64 -6.35
N ASP A 28 -7.09 -6.45 -5.35
CA ASP A 28 -8.08 -6.07 -4.33
C ASP A 28 -7.45 -5.44 -3.08
N ALA A 29 -6.18 -5.75 -2.81
CA ALA A 29 -5.42 -5.25 -1.66
C ALA A 29 -3.97 -4.95 -2.05
N ILE A 30 -3.26 -4.24 -1.17
CA ILE A 30 -1.86 -3.85 -1.34
C ILE A 30 -1.03 -4.40 -0.18
N GLY A 31 -0.06 -5.26 -0.49
CA GLY A 31 1.03 -5.64 0.42
C GLY A 31 2.23 -4.75 0.15
N HIS A 32 2.46 -3.76 1.01
CA HIS A 32 3.53 -2.78 0.83
C HIS A 32 4.79 -3.25 1.54
N VAL A 33 5.78 -3.73 0.78
CA VAL A 33 7.06 -4.18 1.35
C VAL A 33 7.93 -2.97 1.70
N VAL A 34 8.32 -2.88 2.96
CA VAL A 34 9.09 -1.76 3.50
C VAL A 34 10.41 -2.28 4.05
N ARG A 35 11.52 -1.65 3.68
CA ARG A 35 12.84 -2.01 4.19
C ARG A 35 13.02 -1.46 5.61
N CYS A 36 13.21 -2.35 6.57
CA CYS A 36 13.43 -2.03 7.99
C CYS A 36 14.78 -2.53 8.51
N PHE A 37 15.81 -2.53 7.65
CA PHE A 37 17.18 -2.90 8.01
C PHE A 37 18.22 -2.12 7.18
N GLU A 38 19.39 -1.91 7.77
CA GLU A 38 20.57 -1.43 7.06
C GLU A 38 21.45 -2.60 6.59
N ASN A 39 22.05 -2.44 5.42
CA ASN A 39 23.03 -3.38 4.89
C ASN A 39 23.94 -2.61 3.93
N GLU A 40 25.25 -2.56 4.24
CA GLU A 40 26.26 -1.81 3.47
C GLU A 40 26.39 -2.30 2.02
N ASN A 41 26.02 -3.55 1.75
CA ASN A 41 26.07 -4.15 0.41
C ASN A 41 24.82 -3.84 -0.43
N ILE A 42 23.78 -3.22 0.13
CA ILE A 42 22.51 -2.93 -0.56
C ILE A 42 22.26 -1.43 -0.60
N VAL A 43 22.52 -0.83 -1.76
CA VAL A 43 22.32 0.61 -2.01
C VAL A 43 20.85 0.97 -1.96
N HIS A 44 20.51 1.99 -1.18
CA HIS A 44 19.16 2.57 -1.16
C HIS A 44 19.01 3.61 -2.28
N VAL A 45 17.84 3.67 -2.93
CA VAL A 45 17.57 4.61 -4.05
C VAL A 45 17.75 6.06 -3.60
N ALA A 46 17.37 6.39 -2.36
CA ALA A 46 17.55 7.71 -1.76
C ALA A 46 18.91 7.91 -1.07
N GLY A 47 19.81 6.93 -1.13
CA GLY A 47 21.13 6.97 -0.48
C GLY A 47 21.13 6.72 1.04
N LYS A 48 19.97 6.75 1.69
CA LYS A 48 19.76 6.35 3.09
C LYS A 48 18.44 5.59 3.22
N VAL A 49 18.41 4.57 4.09
CA VAL A 49 17.18 3.84 4.43
C VAL A 49 16.29 4.70 5.32
N SER A 50 15.05 4.94 4.88
CA SER A 50 14.04 5.66 5.64
C SER A 50 12.66 5.05 5.36
N PRO A 51 12.22 4.07 6.17
CA PRO A 51 10.97 3.35 5.94
C PRO A 51 9.76 4.26 5.78
N ILE A 52 9.71 5.35 6.56
CA ILE A 52 8.59 6.29 6.57
C ILE A 52 8.59 7.11 5.29
N GLU A 53 9.74 7.64 4.87
CA GLU A 53 9.83 8.37 3.60
C GLU A 53 9.47 7.45 2.42
N ASP A 54 9.90 6.19 2.44
CA ASP A 54 9.55 5.22 1.38
C ASP A 54 8.04 4.97 1.31
N ILE A 55 7.37 4.81 2.46
CA ILE A 55 5.91 4.69 2.55
C ILE A 55 5.23 5.95 2.05
N GLU A 56 5.67 7.13 2.48
CA GLU A 56 5.08 8.41 2.11
C GLU A 56 5.20 8.68 0.60
N VAL A 57 6.35 8.35 0.00
CA VAL A 57 6.56 8.49 -1.44
C VAL A 57 5.55 7.63 -2.20
N ILE A 58 5.39 6.36 -1.82
CA ILE A 58 4.46 5.46 -2.52
C ILE A 58 3.01 5.90 -2.30
N ASN A 59 2.62 6.24 -1.07
CA ASN A 59 1.29 6.73 -0.76
C ASN A 59 0.95 8.01 -1.54
N LEU A 60 1.90 8.94 -1.68
CA LEU A 60 1.71 10.16 -2.46
C LEU A 60 1.47 9.83 -3.94
N GLU A 61 2.23 8.92 -4.53
CA GLU A 61 2.03 8.53 -5.93
C GLU A 61 0.66 7.88 -6.16
N LEU A 62 0.19 7.04 -5.23
CA LEU A 62 -1.16 6.47 -5.27
C LEU A 62 -2.24 7.56 -5.16
N ALA A 63 -2.08 8.50 -4.23
CA ALA A 63 -3.01 9.60 -4.03
C ALA A 63 -3.07 10.54 -5.25
N MET A 64 -1.92 10.84 -5.88
CA MET A 64 -1.87 11.66 -7.09
C MET A 64 -2.56 10.98 -8.28
N ALA A 65 -2.43 9.66 -8.42
CA ALA A 65 -3.12 8.90 -9.47
C ALA A 65 -4.65 8.87 -9.26
N ASP A 66 -5.07 8.77 -8.00
CA ASP A 66 -6.49 8.86 -7.63
C ASP A 66 -7.04 10.28 -7.77
N LEU A 67 -6.24 11.32 -7.49
CA LEU A 67 -6.60 12.72 -7.71
C LEU A 67 -6.94 12.99 -9.18
N ASP A 68 -6.07 12.61 -10.12
CA ASP A 68 -6.35 12.75 -11.57
C ASP A 68 -7.63 11.99 -11.98
N SER A 69 -7.83 10.80 -11.42
CA SER A 69 -9.06 10.01 -11.65
C SER A 69 -10.31 10.71 -11.11
N CYS A 70 -10.21 11.29 -9.91
CA CYS A 70 -11.27 12.03 -9.24
C CYS A 70 -11.64 13.31 -10.01
N GLU A 71 -10.66 14.13 -10.40
CA GLU A 71 -10.88 15.36 -11.16
C GLU A 71 -11.56 15.09 -12.51
N ARG A 72 -11.11 14.05 -13.24
CA ARG A 72 -11.75 13.63 -14.51
C ARG A 72 -13.19 13.17 -14.30
N ALA A 73 -13.45 12.44 -13.22
CA ALA A 73 -14.81 11.99 -12.86
C ALA A 73 -15.72 13.19 -12.55
N ILE A 74 -15.23 14.16 -11.77
CA ILE A 74 -15.95 15.41 -11.45
C ILE A 74 -16.31 16.15 -12.73
N GLN A 75 -15.35 16.37 -13.64
CA GLN A 75 -15.61 17.10 -14.89
C GLN A 75 -16.68 16.40 -15.77
N ARG A 76 -16.64 15.07 -15.84
CA ARG A 76 -17.61 14.27 -16.60
C ARG A 76 -19.00 14.34 -15.98
N ASN A 77 -19.11 14.17 -14.66
CA ASN A 77 -20.38 14.11 -13.97
C ASN A 77 -21.02 15.48 -13.75
N ALA A 78 -20.23 16.57 -13.67
CA ALA A 78 -20.75 17.93 -13.59
C ALA A 78 -21.71 18.28 -14.73
N LYS A 79 -21.42 17.80 -15.96
CA LYS A 79 -22.30 18.02 -17.11
C LYS A 79 -23.61 17.22 -17.01
N LYS A 80 -23.54 15.95 -16.60
CA LYS A 80 -24.71 15.07 -16.43
C LYS A 80 -25.62 15.54 -15.30
N ALA A 81 -25.03 15.91 -14.17
CA ALA A 81 -25.72 16.44 -13.00
C ALA A 81 -26.49 17.72 -13.32
N LYS A 82 -25.90 18.64 -14.10
CA LYS A 82 -26.60 19.83 -14.60
C LYS A 82 -27.80 19.48 -15.48
N GLY A 83 -27.73 18.37 -16.22
CA GLY A 83 -28.84 17.82 -17.01
C GLY A 83 -29.94 17.12 -16.21
N GLY A 84 -29.82 17.05 -14.87
CA GLY A 84 -30.84 16.49 -13.99
C GLY A 84 -30.63 15.03 -13.58
N ASP A 85 -29.54 14.40 -14.02
CA ASP A 85 -29.16 13.03 -13.62
C ASP A 85 -28.92 12.98 -12.10
N LYS A 86 -29.69 12.13 -11.40
CA LYS A 86 -29.64 12.00 -9.94
C LYS A 86 -28.43 11.21 -9.47
N ASP A 87 -28.02 10.20 -10.25
CA ASP A 87 -26.88 9.35 -9.90
C ASP A 87 -25.58 10.15 -10.05
N ALA A 88 -25.47 10.91 -11.14
CA ALA A 88 -24.33 11.82 -11.34
C ALA A 88 -24.26 12.92 -10.26
N LYS A 89 -25.40 13.41 -9.77
CA LYS A 89 -25.42 14.36 -8.64
C LYS A 89 -24.92 13.71 -7.36
N PHE A 90 -25.38 12.51 -7.05
CA PHE A 90 -24.95 11.78 -5.86
C PHE A 90 -23.45 11.48 -5.92
N GLU A 91 -22.95 10.96 -7.04
CA GLU A 91 -21.53 10.69 -7.24
C GLU A 91 -20.66 11.94 -7.06
N LEU A 92 -21.09 13.10 -7.59
CA LEU A 92 -20.37 14.37 -7.37
C LEU A 92 -20.23 14.71 -5.90
N THR A 93 -21.26 14.51 -5.07
CA THR A 93 -21.16 14.79 -3.64
C THR A 93 -20.10 13.92 -2.95
N VAL A 94 -19.91 12.68 -3.42
CA VAL A 94 -18.87 11.78 -2.91
C VAL A 94 -17.49 12.22 -3.39
N LEU A 95 -17.36 12.53 -4.69
CA LEU A 95 -16.09 13.00 -5.27
C LEU A 95 -15.62 14.31 -4.64
N GLU A 96 -16.54 15.22 -4.31
CA GLU A 96 -16.25 16.48 -3.62
C GLU A 96 -15.76 16.26 -2.18
N LYS A 97 -16.18 15.19 -1.51
CA LYS A 97 -15.64 14.80 -0.19
C LYS A 97 -14.21 14.25 -0.30
N LEU A 98 -13.91 13.49 -1.35
CA LEU A 98 -12.61 12.85 -1.56
C LEU A 98 -11.54 13.83 -2.06
N LEU A 99 -11.94 14.79 -2.90
CA LEU A 99 -11.04 15.74 -3.55
C LEU A 99 -10.04 16.44 -2.62
N PRO A 100 -10.42 17.05 -1.48
CA PRO A 100 -9.47 17.75 -0.62
C PRO A 100 -8.41 16.81 -0.03
N VAL A 101 -8.80 15.61 0.40
CA VAL A 101 -7.87 14.63 0.96
C VAL A 101 -6.85 14.18 -0.09
N LEU A 102 -7.31 13.86 -1.30
CA LEU A 102 -6.42 13.47 -2.40
C LEU A 102 -5.51 14.64 -2.84
N THR A 103 -6.00 15.87 -2.77
CA THR A 103 -5.22 17.09 -3.07
C THR A 103 -4.05 17.28 -2.11
N GLU A 104 -4.24 16.93 -0.84
CA GLU A 104 -3.22 17.00 0.21
C GLU A 104 -2.27 15.78 0.19
N GLY A 105 -2.43 14.86 -0.76
CA GLY A 105 -1.66 13.61 -0.85
C GLY A 105 -2.13 12.53 0.15
N GLY A 106 -3.29 12.73 0.77
CA GLY A 106 -3.90 11.80 1.70
C GLY A 106 -4.62 10.64 1.00
N SER A 107 -4.89 9.59 1.77
CA SER A 107 -5.51 8.36 1.27
C SER A 107 -7.04 8.45 1.33
N ALA A 108 -7.74 8.06 0.26
CA ALA A 108 -9.21 8.08 0.22
C ALA A 108 -9.87 7.23 1.32
N ARG A 109 -9.18 6.19 1.84
CA ARG A 109 -9.69 5.36 2.95
C ARG A 109 -9.85 6.12 4.28
N THR A 110 -9.20 7.27 4.42
CA THR A 110 -9.32 8.13 5.60
C THR A 110 -10.63 8.91 5.64
N VAL A 111 -11.37 8.93 4.52
CA VAL A 111 -12.69 9.55 4.43
C VAL A 111 -13.75 8.52 4.78
N GLU A 112 -14.56 8.82 5.79
CA GLU A 112 -15.73 8.00 6.11
C GLU A 112 -16.78 8.12 5.00
N LEU A 113 -16.98 7.03 4.26
CA LEU A 113 -17.98 6.89 3.21
C LEU A 113 -19.01 5.83 3.60
N SER A 114 -20.28 6.10 3.31
CA SER A 114 -21.33 5.09 3.43
C SER A 114 -21.16 3.98 2.38
N LYS A 115 -21.88 2.85 2.55
CA LYS A 115 -21.87 1.76 1.56
C LYS A 115 -22.35 2.23 0.18
N GLU A 116 -23.35 3.10 0.16
CA GLU A 116 -23.90 3.71 -1.05
C GLU A 116 -22.88 4.65 -1.70
N GLU A 117 -22.15 5.43 -0.91
CA GLU A 117 -21.10 6.32 -1.40
C GLU A 117 -19.92 5.56 -1.99
N LEU A 118 -19.47 4.49 -1.31
CA LEU A 118 -18.44 3.58 -1.83
C LEU A 118 -18.88 2.93 -3.15
N ALA A 119 -20.13 2.48 -3.23
CA ALA A 119 -20.68 1.89 -4.45
C ALA A 119 -20.72 2.90 -5.63
N ALA A 120 -21.03 4.17 -5.35
CA ALA A 120 -21.10 5.21 -6.37
C ALA A 120 -19.74 5.49 -7.04
N VAL A 121 -18.64 5.39 -6.29
CA VAL A 121 -17.27 5.59 -6.82
C VAL A 121 -16.52 4.29 -7.10
N GLY A 122 -17.13 3.13 -6.84
CA GLY A 122 -16.47 1.83 -6.93
C GLY A 122 -15.87 1.55 -8.31
N TYR A 123 -16.52 1.99 -9.39
CA TYR A 123 -16.02 1.80 -10.76
C TYR A 123 -14.70 2.55 -11.05
N LEU A 124 -14.35 3.54 -10.25
CA LEU A 124 -13.08 4.27 -10.38
C LEU A 124 -11.90 3.42 -9.89
N ASN A 125 -12.14 2.37 -9.10
CA ASN A 125 -11.11 1.50 -8.53
C ASN A 125 -9.96 2.31 -7.90
N PHE A 126 -10.29 3.27 -7.02
CA PHE A 126 -9.29 4.09 -6.33
C PHE A 126 -8.24 3.22 -5.65
N LEU A 127 -6.97 3.53 -5.88
CA LEU A 127 -5.83 2.78 -5.35
C LEU A 127 -5.73 2.95 -3.83
N THR A 128 -5.94 4.16 -3.35
CA THR A 128 -5.90 4.55 -1.95
C THR A 128 -7.10 4.04 -1.13
N LEU A 129 -8.16 3.55 -1.77
CA LEU A 129 -9.26 2.86 -1.07
C LEU A 129 -8.96 1.38 -0.77
N LYS A 130 -8.01 0.75 -1.47
CA LYS A 130 -7.71 -0.67 -1.28
C LYS A 130 -7.17 -0.91 0.14
N PRO A 131 -7.54 -2.01 0.83
CA PRO A 131 -6.89 -2.39 2.08
C PRO A 131 -5.37 -2.48 1.89
N THR A 132 -4.60 -2.01 2.87
CA THR A 132 -3.14 -2.04 2.84
C THR A 132 -2.58 -2.65 4.10
N MET A 133 -1.56 -3.48 3.91
CA MET A 133 -0.72 -4.00 4.97
C MET A 133 0.74 -3.69 4.66
N TYR A 134 1.52 -3.40 5.69
CA TYR A 134 2.96 -3.18 5.57
C TYR A 134 3.70 -4.47 5.90
N ILE A 135 4.49 -4.94 4.95
CA ILE A 135 5.38 -6.09 5.11
C ILE A 135 6.75 -5.50 5.48
N ALA A 136 7.02 -5.40 6.77
CA ALA A 136 8.26 -4.82 7.29
C ALA A 136 9.38 -5.86 7.17
N ASN A 137 10.22 -5.73 6.15
CA ASN A 137 11.35 -6.62 5.93
C ASN A 137 12.49 -6.24 6.87
N VAL A 138 12.90 -7.15 7.74
CA VAL A 138 13.94 -6.97 8.77
C VAL A 138 15.08 -7.98 8.57
N ASN A 139 16.22 -7.75 9.23
CA ASN A 139 17.24 -8.77 9.39
C ASN A 139 16.80 -9.84 10.40
N GLU A 140 17.53 -10.94 10.49
CA GLU A 140 17.25 -12.07 11.39
C GLU A 140 17.10 -11.68 12.86
N ASP A 141 17.87 -10.69 13.29
CA ASP A 141 17.87 -10.11 14.64
C ASP A 141 16.96 -8.87 14.77
N GLY A 142 16.30 -8.46 13.68
CA GLY A 142 15.57 -7.19 13.59
C GLY A 142 14.10 -7.25 13.99
N PHE A 143 13.63 -8.34 14.61
CA PHE A 143 12.23 -8.50 15.03
C PHE A 143 11.91 -7.77 16.35
N GLU A 144 12.92 -7.56 17.20
CA GLU A 144 12.87 -6.85 18.47
C GLU A 144 13.84 -5.65 18.43
N ASP A 145 13.60 -4.62 19.25
CA ASP A 145 14.47 -3.43 19.39
C ASP A 145 14.90 -2.76 18.07
N ASN A 146 14.02 -2.75 17.07
CA ASN A 146 14.28 -2.20 15.74
C ASN A 146 13.54 -0.85 15.55
N PRO A 147 14.26 0.29 15.56
CA PRO A 147 13.64 1.61 15.40
C PRO A 147 12.87 1.78 14.09
N TYR A 148 13.29 1.09 13.02
CA TYR A 148 12.60 1.13 11.74
C TYR A 148 11.25 0.41 11.81
N LEU A 149 11.23 -0.77 12.44
CA LEU A 149 10.00 -1.54 12.62
C LEU A 149 9.01 -0.79 13.53
N ASP A 150 9.50 -0.18 14.60
CA ASP A 150 8.67 0.59 15.53
C ASP A 150 8.08 1.83 14.85
N ALA A 151 8.86 2.54 14.03
CA ALA A 151 8.35 3.65 13.24
C ALA A 151 7.23 3.21 12.28
N VAL A 152 7.40 2.08 11.57
CA VAL A 152 6.38 1.54 10.66
C VAL A 152 5.12 1.13 11.43
N ARG A 153 5.25 0.52 12.61
CA ARG A 153 4.11 0.19 13.49
C ARG A 153 3.36 1.42 13.93
N GLU A 154 4.07 2.47 14.36
CA GLU A 154 3.45 3.74 14.76
C GLU A 154 2.70 4.40 13.59
N PHE A 155 3.33 4.45 12.42
CA PHE A 155 2.73 5.00 11.21
C PHE A 155 1.46 4.22 10.83
N ALA A 156 1.54 2.90 10.77
CA ALA A 156 0.43 2.02 10.39
C ALA A 156 -0.77 2.13 11.34
N ALA A 157 -0.52 2.29 12.65
CA ALA A 157 -1.56 2.44 13.66
C ALA A 157 -2.45 3.68 13.44
N ARG A 158 -1.92 4.75 12.82
CA ARG A 158 -2.70 5.98 12.52
C ARG A 158 -3.84 5.73 11.52
N GLU A 159 -3.67 4.76 10.64
CA GLU A 159 -4.65 4.39 9.60
C GLU A 159 -5.27 3.00 9.83
N ASN A 160 -5.01 2.36 10.98
CA ASN A 160 -5.39 0.97 11.26
C ASN A 160 -4.89 -0.05 10.22
N ASN A 161 -3.73 0.21 9.61
CA ASN A 161 -3.08 -0.74 8.70
C ASN A 161 -2.35 -1.83 9.50
N VAL A 162 -2.36 -3.05 8.98
CA VAL A 162 -1.66 -4.19 9.61
C VAL A 162 -0.16 -4.11 9.27
N VAL A 163 0.70 -4.42 10.23
CA VAL A 163 2.15 -4.60 10.01
C VAL A 163 2.53 -6.05 10.24
N VAL A 164 3.18 -6.66 9.25
CA VAL A 164 3.70 -8.02 9.31
C VAL A 164 5.23 -7.94 9.19
N PRO A 165 5.98 -8.10 10.29
CA PRO A 165 7.43 -8.21 10.21
C PRO A 165 7.83 -9.56 9.62
N VAL A 166 8.75 -9.54 8.65
CA VAL A 166 9.29 -10.72 7.96
C VAL A 166 10.79 -10.57 7.80
N CYS A 167 11.53 -11.68 7.77
CA CYS A 167 12.92 -11.67 7.32
C CYS A 167 13.00 -12.40 5.99
N ALA A 168 13.08 -11.64 4.88
CA ALA A 168 13.06 -12.24 3.55
C ALA A 168 14.23 -13.19 3.30
N ALA A 169 15.37 -13.00 3.98
CA ALA A 169 16.52 -13.91 3.89
C ALA A 169 16.18 -15.29 4.45
N ILE A 170 15.72 -15.35 5.70
CA ILE A 170 15.26 -16.60 6.34
C ILE A 170 14.14 -17.25 5.53
N GLU A 171 13.14 -16.49 5.07
CA GLU A 171 12.03 -17.05 4.29
C GLU A 171 12.51 -17.64 2.96
N SER A 172 13.55 -17.07 2.34
CA SER A 172 14.15 -17.61 1.12
C SER A 172 14.90 -18.91 1.40
N GLU A 173 15.68 -18.96 2.47
CA GLU A 173 16.39 -20.19 2.87
C GLU A 173 15.40 -21.31 3.21
N MET A 174 14.33 -21.00 3.94
CA MET A 174 13.27 -21.97 4.26
C MET A 174 12.51 -22.45 3.02
N ALA A 175 12.31 -21.61 2.01
CA ALA A 175 11.62 -22.00 0.77
C ALA A 175 12.44 -22.96 -0.11
N GLU A 176 13.77 -23.01 0.08
CA GLU A 176 14.68 -23.93 -0.60
C GLU A 176 14.81 -25.29 0.13
N LEU A 177 14.37 -25.39 1.37
CA LEU A 177 14.33 -26.65 2.12
C LEU A 177 13.09 -27.44 1.70
N GLU A 178 13.31 -28.53 0.95
CA GLU A 178 12.22 -29.21 0.23
C GLU A 178 11.20 -29.95 1.12
N ASP A 179 11.49 -30.39 2.35
CA ASP A 179 10.46 -30.97 3.26
C ASP A 179 10.91 -31.23 4.72
N ASP A 180 12.09 -30.76 5.16
CA ASP A 180 12.73 -31.26 6.38
C ASP A 180 13.22 -30.10 7.28
N GLU A 181 12.59 -29.94 8.45
CA GLU A 181 13.01 -29.07 9.59
C GLU A 181 12.73 -27.54 9.52
N PRO A 182 11.59 -27.03 9.02
CA PRO A 182 11.23 -25.61 9.23
C PRO A 182 10.98 -25.29 10.72
N GLU A 183 10.56 -26.27 11.52
CA GLU A 183 10.15 -26.08 12.92
C GLU A 183 11.32 -25.77 13.85
N ASP A 184 12.49 -26.36 13.62
CA ASP A 184 13.69 -26.14 14.43
C ASP A 184 14.32 -24.75 14.17
N ILE A 185 14.35 -24.33 12.90
CA ILE A 185 14.78 -22.98 12.50
C ILE A 185 13.84 -21.91 13.07
N LEU A 186 12.52 -22.16 12.99
CA LEU A 186 11.49 -21.28 13.56
C LEU A 186 11.62 -21.16 15.09
N ALA A 187 11.91 -22.26 15.78
CA ALA A 187 12.11 -22.29 17.23
C ALA A 187 13.36 -21.51 17.65
N ASP A 188 14.48 -21.67 16.93
CA ASP A 188 15.74 -20.96 17.20
C ASP A 188 15.60 -19.44 16.98
N LEU A 189 14.80 -19.03 16.00
CA LEU A 189 14.49 -17.63 15.70
C LEU A 189 13.35 -17.05 16.55
N ARG A 190 12.72 -17.85 17.41
CA ARG A 190 11.52 -17.48 18.21
C ARG A 190 10.33 -17.02 17.36
N ILE A 191 10.17 -17.59 16.18
CA ILE A 191 9.08 -17.27 15.26
C ILE A 191 8.09 -18.44 15.27
N GLU A 192 6.85 -18.22 15.70
CA GLU A 192 5.85 -19.29 15.80
C GLU A 192 5.38 -19.86 14.45
N GLN A 193 5.52 -19.08 13.37
CA GLN A 193 5.10 -19.46 12.02
C GLN A 193 5.77 -18.58 10.96
N PRO A 194 5.98 -19.09 9.72
CA PRO A 194 6.55 -18.31 8.62
C PRO A 194 5.84 -16.97 8.43
N GLY A 195 6.63 -15.92 8.20
CA GLY A 195 6.18 -14.58 7.84
C GLY A 195 5.26 -14.58 6.63
N LEU A 196 5.56 -15.42 5.63
CA LEU A 196 4.71 -15.55 4.44
C LEU A 196 3.29 -16.04 4.77
N ASN A 197 3.15 -16.97 5.71
CA ASN A 197 1.83 -17.44 6.15
C ASN A 197 1.03 -16.35 6.87
N ARG A 198 1.72 -15.50 7.66
CA ARG A 198 1.11 -14.31 8.26
C ARG A 198 0.68 -13.29 7.22
N VAL A 199 1.46 -13.12 6.15
CA VAL A 199 1.08 -12.27 5.01
C VAL A 199 -0.16 -12.83 4.31
N MET A 200 -0.19 -14.13 4.00
CA MET A 200 -1.35 -14.76 3.35
C MET A 200 -2.61 -14.64 4.20
N ARG A 201 -2.52 -14.88 5.52
CA ARG A 201 -3.68 -14.80 6.42
C ARG A 201 -4.26 -13.39 6.56
N ASN A 202 -3.44 -12.35 6.41
CA ASN A 202 -3.92 -10.96 6.45
C ASN A 202 -4.35 -10.44 5.07
N GLY A 203 -3.99 -11.15 3.98
CA GLY A 203 -4.38 -10.80 2.61
C GLY A 203 -5.68 -11.47 2.13
N TYR A 204 -6.17 -12.51 2.80
CA TYR A 204 -7.45 -13.20 2.56
C TYR A 204 -8.55 -12.70 3.52
#